data_AF-A0A2A9PBB1-F1
#
_entry.id   AF-A0A2A9PBB1-F1
#
_cell.length_a   1.000
_cell.length_b   1.000
_cell.length_c   1.000
_cell.angle_alpha   90.00
_cell.angle_beta   90.00
_cell.angle_gamma   90.00
#
_symmetry.space_group_name_H-M   'P 1'
#
loop_
_entity.id
_entity.type
_entity.pdbx_description
1 polymer ?
#
loop_
_entity_poly.entity_id
_entity_poly.type
_entity_poly.pdbx_seq_one_letter_code
_entity_poly.pdbx_strand_id
1 'polypeptide(L)'
;MMTDAELDRDWKPNGRRPQSTVARSFSEELMGIFRIDDSLTELDQKVNERRQNVGKNNQELADIEARIRDMEDRLRKQQNRSSLQSAAVSTPQKKADAQPPAAASKPWSRPGTARPQAPGSGRLPPTPGASEDGNGLEE
;
A
#
# COMPACT_ATOMS: atom_id res chain seq x y z
N MET A 1 22.38 41.85 -48.16
CA MET A 1 21.20 40.96 -48.15
C MET A 1 21.01 40.53 -46.71
N MET A 2 19.90 40.88 -46.05
CA MET A 2 19.58 40.37 -44.71
C MET A 2 19.08 38.94 -44.85
N THR A 3 19.41 38.06 -43.89
CA THR A 3 18.92 36.69 -43.91
C THR A 3 17.48 36.63 -43.40
N ASP A 4 16.70 35.68 -43.91
CA ASP A 4 15.29 35.48 -43.55
C ASP A 4 15.10 35.31 -42.02
N ALA A 5 16.04 34.60 -41.38
CA ALA A 5 16.08 34.41 -39.93
C ALA A 5 16.32 35.71 -39.13
N GLU A 6 17.01 36.70 -39.69
CA GLU A 6 17.17 38.02 -39.07
C GLU A 6 15.90 38.86 -39.21
N LEU A 7 15.19 38.73 -40.34
CA LEU A 7 13.96 39.47 -40.62
C LEU A 7 12.79 39.03 -39.70
N ASP A 8 12.76 37.75 -39.32
CA ASP A 8 11.75 37.20 -38.40
C ASP A 8 11.98 37.60 -36.94
N ARG A 9 13.25 37.77 -36.51
CA ARG A 9 13.59 38.12 -35.11
C ARG A 9 13.12 39.51 -34.71
N ASP A 10 13.20 40.46 -35.63
CA ASP A 10 12.81 41.86 -35.40
C ASP A 10 11.36 42.14 -35.80
N TRP A 11 10.61 41.10 -36.17
CA TRP A 11 9.23 41.24 -36.59
C TRP A 11 8.35 41.72 -35.43
N LYS A 12 7.83 42.94 -35.56
CA LYS A 12 6.81 43.52 -34.68
C LYS A 12 5.48 43.55 -35.44
N PRO A 13 4.35 43.18 -34.79
CA PRO A 13 3.03 43.25 -35.39
C PRO A 13 2.63 44.71 -35.61
N ASN A 14 3.10 45.29 -36.71
CA ASN A 14 2.64 46.56 -37.23
C ASN A 14 1.45 46.21 -38.14
N GLY A 15 0.29 46.86 -37.94
CA GLY A 15 -1.02 46.52 -38.53
C GLY A 15 -1.14 46.48 -40.07
N ARG A 16 -0.01 46.42 -40.79
CA ARG A 16 0.11 46.23 -42.25
C ARG A 16 0.14 44.75 -42.68
N ARG A 17 0.47 43.81 -41.78
CA ARG A 17 0.49 42.38 -42.10
C ARG A 17 -0.76 41.70 -41.51
N PRO A 18 -1.67 41.16 -42.33
CA PRO A 18 -2.86 40.48 -41.82
C PRO A 18 -2.44 39.26 -40.98
N GLN A 19 -2.98 39.16 -39.77
CA GLN A 19 -2.83 38.00 -38.91
C GLN A 19 -3.66 36.86 -39.51
N SER A 20 -3.03 35.74 -39.84
CA SER A 20 -3.75 34.58 -40.37
C SER A 20 -4.62 33.97 -39.27
N THR A 21 -5.93 33.90 -39.52
CA THR A 21 -6.89 33.21 -38.63
C THR A 21 -6.53 31.73 -38.48
N VAL A 22 -6.05 31.09 -39.56
CA VAL A 22 -5.63 29.68 -39.55
C VAL A 22 -4.39 29.47 -38.67
N ALA A 23 -3.44 30.41 -38.68
CA ALA A 23 -2.27 30.32 -37.83
C ALA A 23 -2.62 30.48 -36.34
N ARG A 24 -3.61 31.34 -36.02
CA ARG A 24 -4.13 31.46 -34.65
C ARG A 24 -4.81 30.18 -34.18
N SER A 25 -5.73 29.62 -34.97
CA SER A 25 -6.40 28.36 -34.61
C SER A 25 -5.40 27.20 -34.48
N PHE A 26 -4.41 27.13 -35.37
CA PHE A 26 -3.34 26.14 -35.29
C PHE A 26 -2.48 26.32 -34.03
N SER A 27 -2.12 27.56 -33.67
CA SER A 27 -1.38 27.82 -32.43
C SER A 27 -2.18 27.47 -31.18
N GLU A 28 -3.49 27.75 -31.16
CA GLU A 28 -4.38 27.38 -30.06
C GLU A 28 -4.48 25.85 -29.92
N GLU A 29 -4.55 25.13 -31.04
CA GLU A 29 -4.55 23.67 -31.04
C GLU A 29 -3.22 23.10 -30.53
N LEU A 30 -2.07 23.68 -30.89
CA LEU A 30 -0.78 23.28 -30.35
C LEU A 30 -0.66 23.58 -28.85
N MET A 31 -1.11 24.75 -28.41
CA MET A 31 -1.15 25.08 -26.98
C MET A 31 -2.02 24.08 -26.19
N GLY A 32 -3.13 23.63 -26.77
CA GLY A 32 -4.00 22.60 -26.22
C GLY A 32 -3.40 21.18 -26.24
N ILE A 33 -2.78 20.77 -27.35
CA ILE A 33 -2.12 19.46 -27.52
C ILE A 33 -0.95 19.32 -26.56
N PHE A 34 -0.08 20.33 -26.51
CA PHE A 34 1.11 20.32 -25.68
C PHE A 34 0.84 20.77 -24.25
N ARG A 35 -0.40 21.19 -23.93
CA ARG A 35 -0.86 21.62 -22.60
C ARG A 35 0.17 22.50 -21.88
N ILE A 36 0.75 23.44 -22.65
CA ILE A 36 2.04 24.07 -22.34
C ILE A 36 2.01 24.85 -21.02
N ASP A 37 0.85 25.41 -20.65
CA ASP A 37 0.75 26.30 -19.48
C ASP A 37 0.14 25.62 -18.24
N ASP A 38 -0.89 24.77 -18.40
CA ASP A 38 -1.66 24.26 -17.25
C ASP A 38 -1.21 22.88 -16.76
N SER A 39 -0.77 21.99 -17.65
CA SER A 39 -0.54 20.58 -17.27
C SER A 39 0.84 20.32 -16.69
N LEU A 40 1.84 21.16 -17.01
CA LEU A 40 3.20 20.95 -16.52
C LEU A 40 3.34 21.34 -15.05
N THR A 41 2.72 22.47 -14.67
CA THR A 41 2.71 22.97 -13.29
C THR A 41 1.90 22.04 -12.37
N GLU A 42 0.73 21.58 -12.82
CA GLU A 42 -0.08 20.59 -12.09
C GLU A 42 0.67 19.25 -11.93
N LEU A 43 1.34 18.80 -12.99
CA LEU A 43 2.12 17.56 -12.93
C LEU A 43 3.29 17.68 -11.95
N ASP A 44 4.00 18.80 -11.95
CA ASP A 44 5.10 19.06 -11.00
C ASP A 44 4.58 19.08 -9.55
N GLN A 45 3.47 19.77 -9.30
CA GLN A 45 2.83 19.80 -7.99
C GLN A 45 2.46 18.38 -7.53
N LYS A 46 1.81 17.59 -8.40
CA LYS A 46 1.41 16.21 -8.10
C LYS A 46 2.60 15.29 -7.84
N VAL A 47 3.68 15.46 -8.59
CA VAL A 47 4.94 14.73 -8.35
C VAL A 47 5.53 15.11 -7.00
N ASN A 48 5.57 16.40 -6.66
CA ASN A 48 6.09 16.86 -5.38
C ASN A 48 5.27 16.34 -4.20
N GLU A 49 3.94 16.41 -4.28
CA GLU A 49 3.04 15.84 -3.27
C GLU A 49 3.27 14.33 -3.11
N ARG A 50 3.38 13.60 -4.22
CA ARG A 50 3.65 12.15 -4.19
C ARG A 50 4.99 11.84 -3.55
N ARG A 51 6.05 12.59 -3.88
CA ARG A 51 7.38 12.43 -3.28
C ARG A 51 7.37 12.65 -1.77
N GLN A 52 6.65 13.68 -1.31
CA GLN A 52 6.50 13.94 0.12
C GLN A 52 5.78 12.79 0.84
N ASN A 53 4.68 12.30 0.26
CA ASN A 53 3.92 11.19 0.85
C ASN A 53 4.73 9.89 0.89
N VAL A 54 5.45 9.56 -0.18
CA VAL A 54 6.36 8.41 -0.20
C VAL A 54 7.47 8.57 0.84
N GLY A 55 8.03 9.76 0.99
CA GLY A 55 9.04 10.04 2.02
C GLY A 55 8.53 9.78 3.44
N LYS A 56 7.33 10.27 3.77
CA LYS A 56 6.69 10.03 5.08
C LYS A 56 6.44 8.55 5.33
N ASN A 57 5.87 7.85 4.34
CA ASN A 57 5.59 6.41 4.45
C ASN A 57 6.87 5.61 4.64
N ASN A 58 7.96 5.93 3.92
CA ASN A 58 9.25 5.26 4.11
C ASN A 58 9.82 5.50 5.50
N GLN A 59 9.67 6.71 6.05
CA GLN A 59 10.13 6.99 7.40
C GLN A 59 9.35 6.19 8.45
N GLU A 60 8.02 6.16 8.33
CA GLU A 60 7.17 5.35 9.21
C GLU A 60 7.50 3.85 9.11
N LEU A 61 7.72 3.33 7.90
CA LEU A 61 8.15 1.95 7.69
C LEU A 61 9.51 1.67 8.36
N ALA A 62 10.48 2.57 8.20
CA ALA A 62 11.79 2.43 8.85
C ALA A 62 11.68 2.41 10.39
N ASP A 63 10.83 3.25 10.97
CA ASP A 63 10.58 3.28 12.41
C ASP A 63 9.91 1.98 12.90
N ILE A 64 8.94 1.46 12.14
CA ILE A 64 8.28 0.19 12.44
C ILE A 64 9.26 -0.98 12.35
N GLU A 65 10.07 -1.04 11.28
CA GLU A 65 11.10 -2.07 11.10
C GLU A 65 12.14 -2.04 12.22
N ALA A 66 12.58 -0.85 12.64
CA ALA A 66 13.50 -0.68 13.76
C ALA A 66 12.90 -1.22 15.06
N ARG A 67 11.62 -0.92 15.31
CA ARG A 67 10.90 -1.41 16.50
C ARG A 67 10.72 -2.92 16.49
N ILE A 68 10.39 -3.51 15.33
CA ILE A 68 10.27 -4.96 15.19
C ILE A 68 11.63 -5.62 15.46
N ARG A 69 12.71 -5.08 14.90
CA ARG A 69 14.07 -5.60 15.12
C ARG A 69 14.47 -5.59 16.60
N ASP A 70 14.19 -4.51 17.33
CA ASP A 70 14.44 -4.45 18.77
C ASP A 70 13.65 -5.52 19.54
N MET A 71 12.36 -5.69 19.21
CA MET A 71 11.52 -6.71 19.84
C MET A 71 12.01 -8.14 19.52
N GLU A 72 12.42 -8.39 18.28
CA GLU A 72 13.00 -9.67 17.87
C GLU A 72 14.30 -9.97 18.62
N ASP A 73 15.19 -8.98 18.76
CA ASP A 73 16.44 -9.14 19.51
C ASP A 73 16.18 -9.43 20.99
N ARG A 74 15.17 -8.78 21.59
CA ARG A 74 14.74 -9.07 22.96
C ARG A 74 14.18 -10.49 23.10
N LEU A 75 13.33 -10.92 22.17
CA LEU A 75 12.76 -12.26 22.17
C LEU A 75 13.84 -13.33 21.98
N ARG A 76 14.79 -13.13 21.06
CA ARG A 76 15.94 -14.03 20.85
C ARG A 76 16.80 -14.15 22.11
N LYS A 77 17.08 -13.04 22.80
CA LYS A 77 17.81 -13.05 24.09
C LYS A 77 17.04 -13.79 25.18
N GLN A 78 15.72 -13.59 25.26
CA GLN A 78 14.87 -14.31 26.21
C GLN A 78 14.82 -15.81 25.91
N GLN A 79 14.64 -16.20 24.64
CA GLN A 79 14.64 -17.61 24.22
C GLN A 79 15.99 -18.29 24.53
N ASN A 80 17.11 -17.61 24.27
CA ASN A 80 18.43 -18.12 24.64
C ASN A 80 18.64 -18.21 26.17
N ARG A 81 18.07 -17.29 26.96
CA ARG A 81 18.11 -17.40 28.43
C ARG A 81 17.22 -18.50 28.98
N SER A 82 16.02 -18.69 28.41
CA SER A 82 15.08 -19.74 28.80
C SER A 82 15.59 -21.14 28.42
N SER A 83 16.27 -21.32 27.29
CA SER A 83 16.88 -22.60 26.91
C SER A 83 18.06 -22.99 27.81
N LEU A 84 18.82 -22.02 28.32
CA LEU A 84 19.89 -22.26 29.29
C LEU A 84 19.35 -22.62 30.69
N GLN A 85 18.17 -22.12 31.07
CA GLN A 85 17.55 -22.41 32.37
C GLN A 85 16.77 -23.74 32.37
N SER A 86 16.17 -24.15 31.25
CA SER A 86 15.50 -25.46 31.14
C SER A 86 16.48 -26.64 31.07
N ALA A 87 17.71 -26.42 30.60
CA ALA A 87 18.77 -27.44 30.64
C ALA A 87 19.33 -27.71 32.04
N ALA A 88 19.11 -26.81 33.02
CA ALA A 88 19.59 -26.97 34.39
C ALA A 88 18.60 -27.71 35.33
N VAL A 89 17.37 -27.98 34.87
CA VAL A 89 16.34 -28.74 35.62
C VAL A 89 15.98 -30.01 34.85
N SER A 90 16.94 -30.92 34.71
CA SER A 90 16.64 -32.30 34.30
C SER A 90 17.51 -33.30 35.08
N THR A 91 17.13 -33.55 36.33
CA THR A 91 17.51 -34.76 37.06
C THR A 91 16.59 -35.92 36.66
N PRO A 92 17.10 -37.04 36.13
CA PRO A 92 16.27 -38.20 35.81
C PRO A 92 16.13 -39.08 37.07
N GLN A 93 14.95 -39.08 37.71
CA GLN A 93 14.61 -40.15 38.65
C GLN A 93 13.79 -41.24 37.95
N LYS A 94 14.45 -42.37 37.71
CA LYS A 94 13.83 -43.68 37.45
C LYS A 94 13.05 -44.15 38.68
N LYS A 95 11.87 -44.74 38.46
CA LYS A 95 11.24 -45.90 39.14
C LYS A 95 9.90 -46.16 38.43
N ALA A 96 9.79 -47.17 37.57
CA ALA A 96 9.50 -48.59 37.84
C ALA A 96 8.04 -48.87 38.22
N ASP A 97 7.38 -49.63 37.34
CA ASP A 97 6.22 -50.53 37.50
C ASP A 97 4.86 -50.05 38.06
N ALA A 98 3.81 -50.12 37.23
CA ALA A 98 2.59 -50.91 37.47
C ALA A 98 1.54 -50.74 36.33
N GLN A 99 1.00 -51.88 35.88
CA GLN A 99 -0.08 -52.08 34.89
C GLN A 99 -1.46 -51.55 35.43
N PRO A 100 -2.52 -51.35 34.61
CA PRO A 100 -3.58 -50.37 34.84
C PRO A 100 -4.80 -50.93 35.60
N PRO A 101 -5.64 -50.07 36.19
CA PRO A 101 -7.05 -50.37 36.42
C PRO A 101 -7.97 -49.56 35.51
N ALA A 102 -9.02 -50.26 35.09
CA ALA A 102 -10.11 -49.81 34.24
C ALA A 102 -11.02 -48.77 34.91
N ALA A 103 -11.78 -48.10 34.03
CA ALA A 103 -13.08 -47.46 34.26
C ALA A 103 -13.15 -46.23 35.17
N ALA A 104 -13.41 -45.08 34.54
CA ALA A 104 -14.47 -44.10 34.87
C ALA A 104 -14.02 -42.66 34.57
N SER A 105 -13.88 -42.30 33.29
CA SER A 105 -13.82 -40.90 32.89
C SER A 105 -15.22 -40.28 32.97
N LYS A 106 -15.49 -39.67 34.13
CA LYS A 106 -16.51 -38.63 34.30
C LYS A 106 -16.34 -37.59 33.16
N PRO A 107 -17.41 -37.14 32.48
CA PRO A 107 -17.27 -36.08 31.49
C PRO A 107 -16.96 -34.77 32.21
N TRP A 108 -15.67 -34.44 32.23
CA TRP A 108 -15.15 -33.13 32.59
C TRP A 108 -15.77 -32.09 31.67
N SER A 109 -16.37 -31.07 32.30
CA SER A 109 -17.05 -29.94 31.68
C SER A 109 -16.27 -29.38 30.50
N ARG A 110 -16.87 -29.41 29.31
CA ARG A 110 -16.39 -28.65 28.15
C ARG A 110 -16.61 -27.15 28.43
N PRO A 111 -15.56 -26.33 28.56
CA PRO A 111 -15.72 -24.89 28.57
C PRO A 111 -15.87 -24.42 27.11
N GLY A 112 -16.95 -23.71 26.79
CA GLY A 112 -16.91 -22.75 25.68
C GLY A 112 -17.60 -23.10 24.36
N THR A 113 -18.63 -23.96 24.31
CA THR A 113 -19.59 -23.94 23.18
C THR A 113 -20.86 -23.18 23.58
N ALA A 114 -20.71 -21.93 24.02
CA ALA A 114 -21.82 -21.00 24.13
C ALA A 114 -21.81 -20.15 22.87
N ARG A 115 -22.70 -20.49 21.93
CA ARG A 115 -23.05 -19.66 20.77
C ARG A 115 -23.68 -18.35 21.31
N PRO A 116 -23.08 -17.16 21.13
CA PRO A 116 -23.83 -15.94 21.40
C PRO A 116 -24.87 -15.79 20.29
N GLN A 117 -26.14 -15.72 20.71
CA GLN A 117 -27.27 -15.31 19.89
C GLN A 117 -27.01 -13.85 19.51
N ALA A 118 -26.69 -13.59 18.23
CA ALA A 118 -26.39 -12.25 17.74
C ALA A 118 -27.66 -11.38 17.77
N PRO A 119 -27.68 -10.23 18.47
CA PRO A 119 -28.76 -9.27 18.37
C PRO A 119 -28.54 -8.38 17.13
N GLY A 120 -29.60 -8.26 16.32
CA GLY A 120 -29.83 -7.06 15.52
C GLY A 120 -29.12 -7.00 14.16
N SER A 121 -29.93 -7.14 13.11
CA SER A 121 -29.67 -6.61 11.77
C SER A 121 -29.26 -5.13 11.84
N GLY A 122 -27.96 -4.87 11.80
CA GLY A 122 -27.37 -3.55 11.60
C GLY A 122 -26.49 -3.58 10.35
N ARG A 123 -26.91 -2.83 9.33
CA ARG A 123 -26.29 -2.64 8.01
C ARG A 123 -24.75 -2.69 8.03
N LEU A 124 -24.17 -3.81 7.59
CA LEU A 124 -22.81 -3.85 7.08
C LEU A 124 -22.83 -3.36 5.62
N PRO A 125 -21.87 -2.53 5.16
CA PRO A 125 -21.74 -2.25 3.74
C PRO A 125 -21.39 -3.56 3.01
N PRO A 126 -21.94 -3.83 1.81
CA PRO A 126 -21.57 -5.02 1.07
C PRO A 126 -20.06 -4.99 0.80
N THR A 127 -19.39 -6.08 1.14
CA THR A 127 -18.04 -6.37 0.63
C THR A 127 -18.09 -6.33 -0.90
N PRO A 128 -17.22 -5.57 -1.58
CA PRO A 128 -17.11 -5.64 -3.02
C PRO A 128 -16.76 -7.09 -3.40
N GLY A 129 -17.71 -7.76 -4.05
CA GLY A 129 -17.46 -9.06 -4.67
C GLY A 129 -16.43 -8.92 -5.77
N ALA A 130 -15.69 -10.01 -6.03
CA ALA A 130 -14.84 -10.12 -7.20
C ALA A 130 -15.69 -9.86 -8.46
N SER A 131 -15.31 -8.85 -9.24
CA SER A 131 -15.81 -8.63 -10.59
C SER A 131 -15.32 -9.77 -11.49
N GLU A 132 -16.11 -10.84 -11.59
CA GLU A 132 -16.03 -11.78 -12.70
C GLU A 132 -17.09 -11.36 -13.72
N ASP A 133 -16.75 -10.33 -14.48
CA ASP A 133 -17.57 -9.81 -15.57
C ASP A 133 -17.23 -10.58 -16.86
N GLY A 134 -18.25 -11.19 -17.46
CA GLY A 134 -18.39 -11.19 -18.91
C GLY A 134 -18.16 -12.51 -19.65
N ASN A 135 -19.11 -13.44 -19.53
CA ASN A 135 -19.38 -14.39 -20.60
C ASN A 135 -19.99 -13.64 -21.80
N GLY A 136 -19.19 -13.40 -22.84
CA GLY A 136 -19.63 -12.93 -24.15
C GLY A 136 -19.67 -14.09 -25.14
N LEU A 137 -20.88 -14.57 -25.40
CA LEU A 137 -21.23 -15.47 -26.50
C LEU A 137 -21.25 -14.68 -27.81
N GLU A 138 -20.25 -14.79 -28.68
CA GLU A 138 -20.36 -14.57 -30.14
C GLU A 138 -19.24 -15.34 -30.88
N GLU A 139 -19.59 -16.47 -31.51
CA GLU A 139 -19.35 -16.84 -32.93
C GLU A 139 -19.87 -18.27 -33.21
#